data_AF-A0A8T5MRJ0-F1
#
_entry.id   AF-A0A8T5MRJ0-F1
#
_cell.length_a   1.000
_cell.length_b   1.000
_cell.length_c   1.000
_cell.angle_alpha   90.00
_cell.angle_beta   90.00
_cell.angle_gamma   90.00
#
_symmetry.space_group_name_H-M   'P 1'
#
loop_
_entity.id
_entity.type
_entity.pdbx_description
1 polymer ?
#
loop_
_entity_poly.entity_id
_entity_poly.type
_entity_poly.pdbx_seq_one_letter_code
_entity_poly.pdbx_strand_id
1 'polypeptide(L)'
;MVKRVVNKRGQVTIFVIIALVIIAGVAFYFAFKGTLFSGGLSATFEPVESSFLNCIQEKTETGIKILGSKGGHMENPEFVPGSGYMPYSSELDFLGVGIPYWRSISGSNILINQIPTRQEMQNQLANYIELGVQDCNFETFLSQGYLIQKGPMAAQVTIRGDSVDVSLNMDLNLEKDEESAVVSKHDVTVNSQIGNLYDDAVNFYNLENEGMIIENYSVDILRTYAPVDGFELSCSPKIWNADEIFDTLKNATQDNFFALKNSGRNEDYFNMKVPIDSEVRIINSRDWPSVYEVEPANSPILVAEPVGNQQGLGVVGFCYVPYHFVYNLRYPV
;
A
#
# COMPACT_ATOMS: atom_id res chain seq x y z
N MET A 1 -25.30 -29.23 -52.19
CA MET A 1 -24.98 -30.26 -51.19
C MET A 1 -23.78 -31.05 -51.69
N VAL A 2 -22.56 -30.64 -51.33
CA VAL A 2 -21.32 -31.31 -51.78
C VAL A 2 -20.84 -32.22 -50.66
N LYS A 3 -20.99 -33.54 -50.84
CA LYS A 3 -20.49 -34.55 -49.89
C LYS A 3 -19.00 -34.76 -50.11
N ARG A 4 -18.18 -34.35 -49.14
CA ARG A 4 -16.73 -34.58 -49.09
C ARG A 4 -16.47 -36.02 -48.63
N VAL A 5 -15.93 -36.85 -49.51
CA VAL A 5 -15.54 -38.23 -49.20
C VAL A 5 -14.20 -38.19 -48.46
N VAL A 6 -14.20 -38.61 -47.19
CA VAL A 6 -12.98 -38.72 -46.37
C VAL A 6 -12.30 -40.05 -46.66
N ASN A 7 -11.06 -39.99 -47.13
CA ASN A 7 -10.24 -41.15 -47.51
C ASN A 7 -9.67 -41.81 -46.24
N LYS A 8 -10.15 -43.02 -45.89
CA LYS A 8 -9.87 -43.72 -44.62
C LYS A 8 -8.44 -44.26 -44.45
N ARG A 9 -7.52 -44.02 -45.40
CA ARG A 9 -6.11 -44.43 -45.31
C ARG A 9 -5.19 -43.40 -44.65
N GLY A 10 -5.64 -42.15 -44.47
CA GLY A 10 -4.86 -41.09 -43.79
C GLY A 10 -5.02 -41.05 -42.27
N GLN A 11 -6.10 -41.65 -41.72
CA GLN A 11 -6.33 -41.67 -40.27
C GLN A 11 -5.40 -42.66 -39.54
N VAL A 12 -5.10 -43.81 -40.15
CA VAL A 12 -4.26 -44.84 -39.50
C VAL A 12 -2.82 -44.36 -39.32
N THR A 13 -2.27 -43.65 -40.30
CA THR A 13 -0.93 -43.06 -40.23
C THR A 13 -0.81 -42.00 -39.13
N ILE A 14 -1.86 -41.20 -38.91
CA ILE A 14 -1.90 -40.20 -37.84
C ILE A 14 -1.84 -40.87 -36.46
N PHE A 15 -2.58 -41.95 -36.24
CA PHE A 15 -2.55 -42.67 -34.97
C PHE A 15 -1.19 -43.33 -34.70
N VAL A 16 -0.52 -43.85 -35.73
CA VAL A 16 0.83 -44.42 -35.60
C VAL A 16 1.85 -43.34 -35.25
N ILE A 17 1.78 -42.16 -35.89
CA ILE A 17 2.68 -41.04 -35.58
C ILE A 17 2.46 -40.55 -34.15
N ILE A 18 1.21 -40.41 -33.71
CA ILE A 18 0.88 -39.99 -32.33
C ILE A 18 1.41 -41.00 -31.31
N ALA A 19 1.20 -42.30 -31.54
CA ALA A 19 1.72 -43.33 -30.64
C ALA A 19 3.26 -43.30 -30.55
N LEU A 20 3.93 -43.08 -31.68
CA LEU A 20 5.39 -43.01 -31.75
C LEU A 20 5.93 -41.74 -31.05
N VAL A 21 5.23 -40.61 -31.18
CA VAL A 21 5.54 -39.37 -30.45
C VAL A 21 5.33 -39.53 -28.95
N ILE A 22 4.27 -40.21 -28.51
CA ILE A 22 4.03 -40.49 -27.08
C ILE A 22 5.11 -41.42 -26.53
N ILE A 23 5.46 -42.49 -27.25
CA ILE A 23 6.52 -43.42 -26.82
C ILE A 23 7.87 -42.72 -26.78
N ALA A 24 8.20 -41.90 -27.77
CA ALA A 24 9.42 -41.10 -27.79
C ALA A 24 9.42 -40.07 -26.64
N GLY A 25 8.28 -39.43 -26.35
CA GLY A 25 8.13 -38.49 -25.24
C GLY A 25 8.29 -39.15 -23.88
N VAL A 26 7.72 -40.34 -23.68
CA VAL A 26 7.88 -41.13 -22.45
C VAL A 26 9.32 -41.63 -22.30
N ALA A 27 9.93 -42.14 -23.38
CA ALA A 27 11.33 -42.57 -23.38
C ALA A 27 12.28 -41.40 -23.11
N PHE A 28 12.02 -40.23 -23.69
CA PHE A 28 12.78 -39.00 -23.44
C PHE A 28 12.59 -38.53 -21.99
N TYR A 29 11.37 -38.55 -21.47
CA TYR A 29 11.10 -38.25 -20.06
C TYR A 29 11.91 -39.16 -19.12
N PHE A 30 11.88 -40.49 -19.32
CA PHE A 30 12.64 -41.40 -18.46
C PHE A 30 14.15 -41.32 -18.66
N ALA A 31 14.63 -41.04 -19.88
CA ALA A 31 16.06 -40.88 -20.18
C ALA A 31 16.66 -39.60 -19.57
N PHE A 32 15.89 -38.52 -19.52
CA PHE A 32 16.34 -37.22 -18.99
C PHE A 32 15.89 -36.94 -17.55
N LYS A 33 14.99 -37.76 -16.97
CA LYS A 33 14.62 -37.67 -15.55
C LYS A 33 15.84 -37.80 -14.62
N GLY A 34 16.83 -38.61 -14.99
CA GLY A 34 18.05 -38.81 -14.20
C GLY A 34 19.10 -37.69 -14.32
N THR A 35 19.06 -36.88 -15.38
CA THR A 35 20.05 -35.82 -15.65
C THR A 35 19.52 -34.40 -15.44
N LEU A 36 18.20 -34.20 -15.40
CA LEU A 36 17.57 -32.91 -15.03
C LEU A 36 17.22 -32.80 -13.54
N PHE A 37 17.14 -33.92 -12.81
CA PHE A 37 16.78 -33.98 -11.38
C PHE A 37 17.86 -34.69 -10.53
N SER A 38 19.14 -34.48 -10.86
CA SER A 38 20.26 -35.03 -10.09
C SER A 38 20.41 -34.32 -8.74
N GLY A 39 19.68 -34.79 -7.73
CA GLY A 39 19.77 -34.32 -6.35
C GLY A 39 18.50 -34.56 -5.51
N GLY A 40 17.73 -35.62 -5.79
CA GLY A 40 16.54 -35.92 -4.99
C GLY A 40 16.91 -36.25 -3.55
N LEU A 41 16.46 -35.42 -2.61
CA LEU A 41 16.55 -35.68 -1.17
C LEU A 41 15.93 -37.04 -0.85
N SER A 42 16.52 -37.83 0.07
CA SER A 42 15.94 -39.12 0.43
C SER A 42 14.56 -38.93 1.06
N ALA A 43 13.67 -39.91 0.90
CA ALA A 43 12.32 -39.88 1.50
C ALA A 43 12.38 -39.73 3.04
N THR A 44 13.52 -40.07 3.65
CA THR A 44 13.80 -39.90 5.08
C THR A 44 13.83 -38.43 5.50
N PHE A 45 14.37 -37.54 4.66
CA PHE A 45 14.62 -36.13 4.97
C PHE A 45 13.60 -35.16 4.37
N GLU A 46 12.82 -35.61 3.38
CA GLU A 46 11.74 -34.82 2.76
C GLU A 46 10.76 -34.17 3.77
N PRO A 47 10.35 -34.84 4.88
CA PRO A 47 9.47 -34.20 5.86
C PRO A 47 10.12 -33.04 6.62
N VAL A 48 11.44 -33.13 6.89
CA VAL A 48 12.18 -32.07 7.59
C VAL A 48 12.32 -30.84 6.69
N GLU A 49 12.71 -31.07 5.43
CA GLU A 49 12.82 -30.01 4.44
C GLU A 49 11.46 -29.33 4.19
N SER A 50 10.39 -30.12 4.04
CA SER A 50 9.04 -29.57 3.88
C SER A 50 8.62 -28.72 5.08
N SER A 51 8.92 -29.17 6.30
CA SER A 51 8.64 -28.39 7.52
C SER A 51 9.43 -27.09 7.55
N PHE A 52 10.66 -27.10 7.05
CA PHE A 52 11.50 -25.92 6.98
C PHE A 52 11.00 -24.92 5.94
N LEU A 53 10.66 -25.39 4.73
CA LEU A 53 10.06 -24.55 3.68
C LEU A 53 8.74 -23.92 4.14
N ASN A 54 7.89 -24.67 4.84
CA ASN A 54 6.67 -24.14 5.43
C ASN A 54 6.95 -23.03 6.46
N CYS A 55 7.96 -23.21 7.31
CA CYS A 55 8.37 -22.16 8.25
C CYS A 55 8.83 -20.89 7.52
N ILE A 56 9.68 -21.03 6.48
CA ILE A 56 10.11 -19.88 5.64
C ILE A 56 8.88 -19.19 5.02
N GLN A 57 7.92 -19.98 4.52
CA GLN A 57 6.68 -19.46 3.96
C GLN A 57 5.89 -18.64 4.99
N GLU A 58 5.66 -19.18 6.19
CA GLU A 58 4.94 -18.49 7.26
C GLU A 58 5.63 -17.17 7.69
N LYS A 59 6.96 -17.19 7.80
CA LYS A 59 7.74 -15.97 8.11
C LYS A 59 7.62 -14.95 6.98
N THR A 60 7.67 -15.39 5.73
CA THR A 60 7.52 -14.53 4.55
C THR A 60 6.13 -13.90 4.51
N GLU A 61 5.06 -14.69 4.71
CA GLU A 61 3.68 -14.20 4.77
C GLU A 61 3.48 -13.16 5.88
N THR A 62 4.09 -13.40 7.04
CA THR A 62 4.06 -12.47 8.17
C THR A 62 4.81 -11.18 7.85
N GLY A 63 6.01 -11.29 7.29
CA GLY A 63 6.82 -10.15 6.86
C GLY A 63 6.10 -9.27 5.83
N ILE A 64 5.47 -9.88 4.83
CA ILE A 64 4.66 -9.16 3.82
C ILE A 64 3.53 -8.36 4.49
N LYS A 65 2.83 -8.93 5.48
CA LYS A 65 1.77 -8.22 6.21
C LYS A 65 2.31 -7.02 6.99
N ILE A 66 3.47 -7.18 7.65
CA ILE A 66 4.14 -6.08 8.37
C ILE A 66 4.51 -4.97 7.38
N LEU A 67 5.15 -5.33 6.27
CA LEU A 67 5.56 -4.40 5.21
C LEU A 67 4.36 -3.61 4.68
N GLY A 68 3.24 -4.29 4.38
CA GLY A 68 2.01 -3.65 3.92
C GLY A 68 1.36 -2.74 4.97
N SER A 69 1.39 -3.12 6.24
CA SER A 69 0.79 -2.33 7.33
C SER A 69 1.52 -1.02 7.65
N LYS A 70 2.75 -0.88 7.16
CA LYS A 70 3.65 0.25 7.44
C LYS A 70 4.06 1.01 6.17
N GLY A 71 3.22 0.97 5.14
CA GLY A 71 3.46 1.72 3.90
C GLY A 71 4.74 1.29 3.16
N GLY A 72 5.12 0.02 3.23
CA GLY A 72 6.34 -0.49 2.59
C GLY A 72 7.59 -0.44 3.45
N HIS A 73 7.51 0.03 4.71
CA HIS A 73 8.63 0.01 5.65
C HIS A 73 8.49 -1.16 6.64
N MET A 74 9.56 -1.87 6.93
CA MET A 74 9.65 -2.70 8.15
C MET A 74 10.37 -1.92 9.25
N GLU A 75 11.48 -1.30 8.87
CA GLU A 75 12.24 -0.36 9.68
C GLU A 75 11.81 1.05 9.31
N ASN A 76 11.33 1.81 10.29
CA ASN A 76 10.87 3.16 10.05
C ASN A 76 12.06 4.09 9.75
N PRO A 77 11.90 5.08 8.86
CA PRO A 77 12.86 6.15 8.69
C PRO A 77 13.00 6.99 9.98
N GLU A 78 13.97 7.91 9.99
CA GLU A 78 14.20 8.79 11.14
C GLU A 78 12.93 9.61 11.47
N PHE A 79 12.52 9.53 12.74
CA PHE A 79 11.35 10.25 13.24
C PHE A 79 11.61 11.75 13.29
N VAL A 80 10.68 12.54 12.73
CA VAL A 80 10.69 14.00 12.80
C VAL A 80 9.44 14.46 13.53
N PRO A 81 9.57 15.14 14.68
CA PRO A 81 8.42 15.63 15.43
C PRO A 81 7.73 16.78 14.71
N GLY A 82 6.44 16.95 14.99
CA GLY A 82 5.67 18.13 14.59
C GLY A 82 6.13 19.41 15.31
N SER A 83 5.54 20.54 14.92
CA SER A 83 5.77 21.88 15.49
C SER A 83 4.45 22.63 15.68
N GLY A 84 4.49 23.79 16.33
CA GLY A 84 3.32 24.67 16.41
C GLY A 84 2.82 25.17 15.04
N TYR A 85 3.66 25.10 14.00
CA TYR A 85 3.30 25.46 12.62
C TYR A 85 2.77 24.27 11.81
N MET A 86 3.36 23.08 12.00
CA MET A 86 2.96 21.81 11.38
C MET A 86 2.76 20.77 12.49
N PRO A 87 1.55 20.59 13.04
CA PRO A 87 1.34 19.84 14.28
C PRO A 87 1.49 18.33 14.12
N TYR A 88 1.60 17.82 12.90
CA TYR A 88 1.81 16.40 12.60
C TYR A 88 3.29 16.08 12.37
N SER A 89 3.73 14.90 12.82
CA SER A 89 5.08 14.34 12.65
C SER A 89 5.31 13.71 11.27
N SER A 90 6.49 13.13 11.04
CA SER A 90 6.80 12.31 9.86
C SER A 90 6.14 10.93 9.85
N GLU A 91 5.42 10.56 10.91
CA GLU A 91 4.64 9.32 10.99
C GLU A 91 3.31 9.55 11.72
N LEU A 92 2.33 8.69 11.42
CA LEU A 92 1.07 8.55 12.13
C LEU A 92 1.26 7.60 13.31
N ASP A 93 0.91 8.02 14.52
CA ASP A 93 0.80 7.10 15.66
C ASP A 93 -0.53 6.34 15.59
N PHE A 94 -0.45 5.07 15.21
CA PHE A 94 -1.59 4.16 15.20
C PHE A 94 -1.48 3.16 16.36
N LEU A 95 -2.12 3.47 17.48
CA LEU A 95 -2.16 2.63 18.69
C LEU A 95 -0.76 2.31 19.27
N GLY A 96 0.16 3.29 19.24
CA GLY A 96 1.55 3.14 19.68
C GLY A 96 2.48 2.59 18.60
N VAL A 97 1.99 2.40 17.38
CA VAL A 97 2.78 1.99 16.22
C VAL A 97 2.91 3.16 15.26
N GLY A 98 4.14 3.62 15.06
CA GLY A 98 4.45 4.64 14.05
C GLY A 98 4.32 4.08 12.63
N ILE A 99 3.43 4.67 11.84
CA ILE A 99 3.27 4.41 10.40
C ILE A 99 3.86 5.60 9.64
N PRO A 100 5.02 5.43 8.97
CA PRO A 100 5.69 6.52 8.29
C PRO A 100 4.84 7.10 7.16
N TYR A 101 4.66 8.42 7.13
CA TYR A 101 4.02 9.07 5.97
C TYR A 101 4.98 9.07 4.80
N TRP A 102 4.55 8.75 3.59
CA TRP A 102 5.44 8.88 2.42
C TRP A 102 5.87 10.32 2.16
N ARG A 103 5.02 11.28 2.54
CA ARG A 103 5.26 12.70 2.41
C ARG A 103 4.82 13.44 3.67
N SER A 104 5.70 14.28 4.20
CA SER A 104 5.39 15.15 5.34
C SER A 104 6.17 16.47 5.22
N ILE A 105 5.83 17.44 6.07
CA ILE A 105 6.53 18.73 6.13
C ILE A 105 7.06 18.90 7.55
N SER A 106 8.37 19.14 7.67
CA SER A 106 9.01 19.38 8.96
C SER A 106 8.55 20.70 9.57
N GLY A 107 8.82 20.89 10.87
CA GLY A 107 8.60 22.18 11.53
C GLY A 107 9.38 23.36 10.95
N SER A 108 10.44 23.10 10.18
CA SER A 108 11.23 24.09 9.44
C SER A 108 10.74 24.30 8.00
N ASN A 109 9.54 23.80 7.66
CA ASN A 109 8.93 23.86 6.34
C ASN A 109 9.75 23.14 5.25
N ILE A 110 10.46 22.08 5.64
CA ILE A 110 11.22 21.24 4.70
C ILE A 110 10.33 20.05 4.33
N LEU A 111 10.18 19.84 3.02
CA LEU A 111 9.49 18.68 2.49
C LEU A 111 10.31 17.42 2.75
N ILE A 112 9.69 16.42 3.38
CA ILE A 112 10.27 15.11 3.65
C ILE A 112 9.53 14.10 2.75
N ASN A 113 10.28 13.42 1.89
CA ASN A 113 9.79 12.32 1.08
C ASN A 113 10.54 11.04 1.47
N GLN A 114 9.81 10.02 1.88
CA GLN A 114 10.36 8.78 2.46
C GLN A 114 9.67 7.54 1.88
N ILE A 115 9.43 7.55 0.56
CA ILE A 115 8.93 6.39 -0.18
C ILE A 115 10.05 5.35 -0.23
N PRO A 116 9.86 4.14 0.33
CA PRO A 116 10.88 3.11 0.26
C PRO A 116 10.99 2.61 -1.17
N THR A 117 12.21 2.38 -1.65
CA THR A 117 12.42 1.69 -2.91
C THR A 117 12.05 0.22 -2.79
N ARG A 118 11.66 -0.41 -3.90
CA ARG A 118 11.46 -1.86 -3.96
C ARG A 118 12.67 -2.66 -3.48
N GLN A 119 13.89 -2.15 -3.73
CA GLN A 119 15.11 -2.80 -3.25
C GLN A 119 15.23 -2.73 -1.73
N GLU A 120 14.92 -1.58 -1.11
CA GLU A 120 14.90 -1.44 0.35
C GLU A 120 13.86 -2.37 0.98
N MET A 121 12.64 -2.42 0.42
CA MET A 121 11.60 -3.37 0.84
C MET A 121 12.08 -4.83 0.80
N GLN A 122 12.72 -5.24 -0.29
CA GLN A 122 13.27 -6.59 -0.45
C GLN A 122 14.38 -6.88 0.57
N ASN A 123 15.29 -5.93 0.79
CA ASN A 123 16.38 -6.08 1.75
C ASN A 123 15.86 -6.20 3.19
N GLN A 124 14.90 -5.35 3.57
CA GLN A 124 14.30 -5.40 4.89
C GLN A 124 13.53 -6.72 5.12
N LEU A 125 12.77 -7.18 4.12
CA LEU A 125 12.08 -8.47 4.20
C LEU A 125 13.06 -9.64 4.25
N ALA A 126 14.18 -9.58 3.53
CA ALA A 126 15.23 -10.59 3.61
C ALA A 126 15.82 -10.69 5.02
N ASN A 127 16.21 -9.54 5.61
CA ASN A 127 16.73 -9.47 6.98
C ASN A 127 15.71 -10.03 8.00
N TYR A 128 14.43 -9.69 7.84
CA TYR A 128 13.36 -10.20 8.69
C TYR A 128 13.25 -11.73 8.61
N ILE A 129 13.32 -12.30 7.40
CA ILE A 129 13.26 -13.75 7.18
C ILE A 129 14.48 -14.44 7.80
N GLU A 130 15.69 -13.91 7.60
CA GLU A 130 16.92 -14.47 8.18
C GLU A 130 16.84 -14.57 9.71
N LEU A 131 16.39 -13.49 10.36
CA LEU A 131 16.20 -13.49 11.81
C LEU A 131 15.09 -14.47 12.23
N GLY A 132 13.99 -14.52 11.48
CA GLY A 132 12.83 -15.36 11.81
C GLY A 132 13.05 -16.87 11.61
N VAL A 133 13.90 -17.26 10.65
CA VAL A 133 14.18 -18.66 10.30
C VAL A 133 15.03 -19.38 11.36
N GLN A 134 15.78 -18.62 12.16
CA GLN A 134 16.48 -19.16 13.33
C GLN A 134 15.51 -19.85 14.30
N ASP A 135 14.29 -19.30 14.44
CA ASP A 135 13.24 -19.79 15.33
C ASP A 135 12.38 -20.92 14.73
N CYS A 136 12.70 -21.41 13.53
CA CYS A 136 11.98 -22.57 12.98
C CYS A 136 12.14 -23.79 13.89
N ASN A 137 11.00 -24.34 14.31
CA ASN A 137 10.90 -25.42 15.29
C ASN A 137 11.12 -26.79 14.64
N PHE A 138 12.09 -27.54 15.16
CA PHE A 138 12.40 -28.90 14.72
C PHE A 138 12.31 -29.96 15.84
N GLU A 139 11.77 -29.60 17.01
CA GLU A 139 11.73 -30.45 18.22
C GLU A 139 11.11 -31.83 17.96
N THR A 140 10.06 -31.89 17.13
CA THR A 140 9.41 -33.15 16.75
C THR A 140 10.36 -34.08 16.01
N PHE A 141 11.22 -33.56 15.14
CA PHE A 141 12.19 -34.35 14.40
C PHE A 141 13.38 -34.74 15.28
N LEU A 142 13.86 -33.84 16.14
CA LEU A 142 14.89 -34.16 17.12
C LEU A 142 14.47 -35.34 18.02
N SER A 143 13.20 -35.35 18.46
CA SER A 143 12.63 -36.46 19.25
C SER A 143 12.53 -37.80 18.48
N GLN A 144 12.53 -37.75 17.15
CA GLN A 144 12.49 -38.92 16.26
C GLN A 144 13.89 -39.40 15.85
N GLY A 145 14.95 -38.83 16.43
CA GLY A 145 16.33 -39.22 16.18
C GLY A 145 17.01 -38.52 15.01
N TYR A 146 16.41 -37.45 14.46
CA TYR A 146 17.09 -36.60 13.47
C TYR A 146 18.13 -35.71 14.16
N LEU A 147 19.30 -35.55 13.56
CA LEU A 147 20.24 -34.49 13.87
C LEU A 147 20.14 -33.43 12.78
N ILE A 148 19.89 -32.18 13.21
CA ILE A 148 19.65 -31.06 12.30
C ILE A 148 20.60 -29.93 12.69
N GLN A 149 21.48 -29.53 11.78
CA GLN A 149 22.41 -28.42 12.00
C GLN A 149 22.23 -27.37 10.93
N LYS A 150 21.95 -26.13 11.36
CA LYS A 150 21.78 -24.96 10.49
C LYS A 150 23.14 -24.27 10.30
N GLY A 151 23.54 -24.08 9.05
CA GLY A 151 24.71 -23.30 8.69
C GLY A 151 24.45 -21.79 8.66
N PRO A 152 25.45 -20.99 8.24
CA PRO A 152 25.26 -19.59 7.90
C PRO A 152 24.17 -19.43 6.82
N MET A 153 23.41 -18.34 6.89
CA MET A 153 22.31 -18.09 5.97
C MET A 153 22.42 -16.73 5.29
N ALA A 154 21.93 -16.68 4.05
CA ALA A 154 21.73 -15.44 3.31
C ALA A 154 20.43 -15.57 2.50
N ALA A 155 19.49 -14.67 2.73
CA ALA A 155 18.21 -14.61 2.03
C ALA A 155 18.27 -13.58 0.89
N GLN A 156 17.68 -13.95 -0.23
CA GLN A 156 17.38 -13.01 -1.31
C GLN A 156 15.88 -13.01 -1.55
N VAL A 157 15.29 -11.82 -1.55
CA VAL A 157 13.85 -11.62 -1.76
C VAL A 157 13.64 -10.85 -3.05
N THR A 158 12.68 -11.30 -3.86
CA THR A 158 12.23 -10.61 -5.07
C THR A 158 10.72 -10.38 -4.98
N ILE A 159 10.31 -9.12 -4.93
CA ILE A 159 8.89 -8.74 -4.91
C ILE A 159 8.44 -8.52 -6.35
N ARG A 160 7.63 -9.44 -6.88
CA ARG A 160 6.93 -9.31 -8.16
C ARG A 160 5.55 -8.68 -7.94
N GLY A 161 4.78 -8.52 -9.01
CA GLY A 161 3.43 -7.95 -8.92
C GLY A 161 2.48 -8.79 -8.05
N ASP A 162 2.41 -10.09 -8.33
CA ASP A 162 1.47 -11.06 -7.74
C ASP A 162 2.12 -12.14 -6.86
N SER A 163 3.45 -12.11 -6.71
CA SER A 163 4.18 -13.02 -5.84
C SER A 163 5.41 -12.38 -5.19
N VAL A 164 5.86 -12.99 -4.10
CA VAL A 164 7.17 -12.73 -3.50
C VAL A 164 7.95 -14.03 -3.53
N ASP A 165 9.09 -14.01 -4.21
CA ASP A 165 10.02 -15.14 -4.25
C ASP A 165 11.12 -14.94 -3.21
N VAL A 166 11.40 -15.99 -2.45
CA VAL A 166 12.44 -16.05 -1.44
C VAL A 166 13.39 -17.18 -1.79
N SER A 167 14.66 -16.85 -1.98
CA SER A 167 15.75 -17.79 -2.15
C SER A 167 16.65 -17.69 -0.92
N LEU A 168 16.56 -18.66 -0.02
CA LEU A 168 17.42 -18.76 1.16
C LEU A 168 18.57 -19.72 0.86
N ASN A 169 19.80 -19.21 0.89
CA ASN A 169 21.00 -20.04 0.83
C ASN A 169 21.44 -20.32 2.26
N MET A 170 21.33 -21.58 2.68
CA MET A 170 21.72 -22.05 4.00
C MET A 170 21.99 -23.55 3.93
N ASP A 171 23.12 -24.00 4.47
CA ASP A 171 23.38 -25.44 4.60
C ASP A 171 22.56 -26.02 5.76
N LEU A 172 21.53 -26.79 5.44
CA LEU A 172 20.78 -27.62 6.37
C LEU A 172 21.36 -29.03 6.34
N ASN A 173 22.20 -29.34 7.33
CA ASN A 173 22.81 -30.66 7.49
C ASN A 173 21.83 -31.56 8.25
N LEU A 174 21.45 -32.66 7.63
CA LEU A 174 20.48 -33.63 8.13
C LEU A 174 21.14 -34.99 8.27
N GLU A 175 21.04 -35.59 9.45
CA GLU A 175 21.51 -36.95 9.70
C GLU A 175 20.43 -37.76 10.41
N LYS A 176 20.27 -39.02 10.01
CA LYS A 176 19.41 -39.99 10.69
C LYS A 176 19.91 -41.40 10.40
N ASP A 177 20.12 -42.18 11.45
CA ASP A 177 20.67 -43.53 11.37
C ASP A 177 22.01 -43.55 10.60
N GLU A 178 22.06 -44.16 9.41
CA GLU A 178 23.25 -44.21 8.54
C GLU A 178 23.15 -43.27 7.32
N GLU A 179 22.04 -42.52 7.19
CA GLU A 179 21.83 -41.57 6.10
C GLU A 179 22.26 -40.16 6.53
N SER A 180 22.88 -39.43 5.61
CA SER A 180 23.15 -38.01 5.74
C SER A 180 22.85 -37.27 4.44
N ALA A 181 22.39 -36.02 4.57
CA ALA A 181 22.12 -35.13 3.45
C ALA A 181 22.44 -33.69 3.83
N VAL A 182 22.82 -32.90 2.82
CA VAL A 182 22.97 -31.46 2.95
C VAL A 182 22.08 -30.81 1.90
N VAL A 183 21.19 -29.94 2.36
CA VAL A 183 20.34 -29.11 1.50
C VAL A 183 20.81 -27.68 1.67
N SER A 184 21.31 -27.06 0.60
CA SER A 184 21.94 -25.73 0.66
C SER A 184 21.05 -24.58 0.17
N LYS A 185 19.99 -24.90 -0.57
CA LYS A 185 19.13 -23.91 -1.21
C LYS A 185 17.67 -24.22 -0.94
N HIS A 186 16.97 -23.23 -0.39
CA HIS A 186 15.58 -23.32 0.01
C HIS A 186 14.81 -22.19 -0.69
N ASP A 187 14.00 -22.57 -1.68
CA ASP A 187 13.22 -21.63 -2.47
C ASP A 187 11.74 -21.71 -2.06
N VAL A 188 11.14 -20.56 -1.77
CA VAL A 188 9.72 -20.43 -1.44
C VAL A 188 9.12 -19.29 -2.26
N THR A 189 7.94 -19.52 -2.82
CA THR A 189 7.15 -18.48 -3.48
C THR A 189 5.84 -18.29 -2.73
N VAL A 190 5.57 -17.06 -2.31
CA VAL A 190 4.32 -16.67 -1.63
C VAL A 190 3.49 -15.82 -2.58
N ASN A 191 2.23 -16.22 -2.80
CA ASN A 191 1.28 -15.41 -3.56
C ASN A 191 0.92 -14.15 -2.75
N SER A 192 1.16 -12.97 -3.33
CA SER A 192 0.95 -11.70 -2.65
C SER A 192 0.81 -10.57 -3.66
N GLN A 193 -0.15 -9.66 -3.43
CA GLN A 193 -0.34 -8.47 -4.26
C GLN A 193 0.54 -7.28 -3.83
N ILE A 194 1.48 -7.47 -2.88
CA ILE A 194 2.25 -6.37 -2.30
C ILE A 194 3.04 -5.57 -3.34
N GLY A 195 3.52 -6.22 -4.41
CA GLY A 195 4.22 -5.52 -5.48
C GLY A 195 3.29 -4.65 -6.34
N ASN A 196 2.12 -5.17 -6.72
CA ASN A 196 1.10 -4.38 -7.43
C ASN A 196 0.59 -3.22 -6.57
N LEU A 197 0.32 -3.48 -5.28
CA LEU A 197 -0.10 -2.45 -4.31
C LEU A 197 0.95 -1.33 -4.19
N TYR A 198 2.23 -1.69 -4.15
CA TYR A 198 3.32 -0.71 -4.11
C TYR A 198 3.36 0.13 -5.40
N ASP A 199 3.27 -0.50 -6.58
CA ASP A 199 3.28 0.22 -7.85
C ASP A 199 2.08 1.17 -7.98
N ASP A 200 0.89 0.71 -7.59
CA ASP A 200 -0.34 1.52 -7.55
C ASP A 200 -0.24 2.68 -6.57
N ALA A 201 0.32 2.45 -5.38
CA ALA A 201 0.51 3.50 -4.39
C ALA A 201 1.53 4.56 -4.88
N VAL A 202 2.63 4.15 -5.51
CA VAL A 202 3.60 5.09 -6.12
C VAL A 202 2.95 5.87 -7.26
N ASN A 203 2.13 5.22 -8.08
CA ASN A 203 1.37 5.91 -9.13
C ASN A 203 0.39 6.92 -8.54
N PHE A 204 -0.38 6.56 -7.50
CA PHE A 204 -1.27 7.48 -6.79
C PHE A 204 -0.50 8.69 -6.25
N TYR A 205 0.63 8.45 -5.59
CA TYR A 205 1.47 9.49 -5.04
C TYR A 205 1.92 10.49 -6.12
N ASN A 206 2.34 10.01 -7.28
CA ASN A 206 2.78 10.87 -8.38
C ASN A 206 1.60 11.67 -8.95
N LEU A 207 0.45 11.03 -9.15
CA LEU A 207 -0.78 11.69 -9.61
C LEU A 207 -1.23 12.78 -8.63
N GLU A 208 -1.15 12.51 -7.33
CA GLU A 208 -1.48 13.47 -6.29
C GLU A 208 -0.51 14.66 -6.29
N ASN A 209 0.80 14.38 -6.38
CA ASN A 209 1.82 15.41 -6.37
C ASN A 209 1.75 16.33 -7.62
N GLU A 210 1.28 15.83 -8.76
CA GLU A 210 1.09 16.61 -9.99
C GLU A 210 -0.28 17.30 -10.06
N GLY A 211 -1.33 16.61 -9.61
CA GLY A 211 -2.73 16.98 -9.85
C GLY A 211 -3.43 17.63 -8.66
N MET A 212 -2.86 17.54 -7.45
CA MET A 212 -3.46 18.05 -6.20
C MET A 212 -4.88 17.52 -6.01
N ILE A 213 -5.08 16.21 -6.18
CA ILE A 213 -6.41 15.60 -6.24
C ILE A 213 -7.11 15.80 -4.90
N ILE A 214 -6.43 15.51 -3.79
CA ILE A 214 -7.00 15.64 -2.45
C ILE A 214 -7.19 17.12 -2.10
N GLU A 215 -6.28 18.02 -2.48
CA GLU A 215 -6.47 19.45 -2.22
C GLU A 215 -7.64 20.04 -3.02
N ASN A 216 -7.91 19.57 -4.24
CA ASN A 216 -9.09 20.03 -5.00
C ASN A 216 -10.39 19.68 -4.28
N TYR A 217 -10.53 18.44 -3.77
CA TYR A 217 -11.67 18.07 -2.91
C TYR A 217 -11.71 18.89 -1.62
N SER A 218 -10.54 19.21 -1.05
CA SER A 218 -10.42 20.05 0.13
C SER A 218 -10.96 21.45 -0.10
N VAL A 219 -10.70 22.04 -1.27
CA VAL A 219 -11.24 23.35 -1.66
C VAL A 219 -12.76 23.29 -1.82
N ASP A 220 -13.30 22.21 -2.39
CA ASP A 220 -14.75 22.03 -2.53
C ASP A 220 -15.44 21.88 -1.17
N ILE A 221 -14.83 21.13 -0.25
CA ILE A 221 -15.28 21.03 1.15
C ILE A 221 -15.26 22.42 1.79
N LEU A 222 -14.15 23.15 1.69
CA LEU A 222 -14.04 24.50 2.24
C LEU A 222 -15.15 25.43 1.71
N ARG A 223 -15.37 25.44 0.39
CA ARG A 223 -16.38 26.30 -0.25
C ARG A 223 -17.82 25.91 0.10
N THR A 224 -18.06 24.64 0.40
CA THR A 224 -19.40 24.14 0.74
C THR A 224 -19.74 24.39 2.20
N TYR A 225 -18.75 24.26 3.10
CA TYR A 225 -18.99 24.21 4.54
C TYR A 225 -18.47 25.44 5.30
N ALA A 226 -17.84 26.41 4.64
CA ALA A 226 -17.38 27.67 5.23
C ALA A 226 -17.73 28.90 4.37
N PRO A 227 -17.89 30.10 4.98
CA PRO A 227 -18.04 31.34 4.23
C PRO A 227 -16.71 31.74 3.58
N VAL A 228 -16.51 31.40 2.30
CA VAL A 228 -15.30 31.77 1.55
C VAL A 228 -15.48 33.12 0.85
N ASP A 229 -16.38 33.20 -0.11
CA ASP A 229 -16.69 34.42 -0.85
C ASP A 229 -18.16 34.47 -1.22
N GLY A 230 -18.74 35.67 -1.24
CA GLY A 230 -20.14 35.85 -1.59
C GLY A 230 -20.71 37.19 -1.18
N PHE A 231 -22.03 37.30 -1.31
CA PHE A 231 -22.77 38.45 -0.83
C PHE A 231 -24.18 38.06 -0.37
N GLU A 232 -24.73 38.85 0.54
CA GLU A 232 -26.13 38.71 0.96
C GLU A 232 -26.85 40.06 0.90
N LEU A 233 -28.12 40.07 0.50
CA LEU A 233 -28.97 41.26 0.51
C LEU A 233 -29.40 41.58 1.94
N SER A 234 -28.58 42.35 2.65
CA SER A 234 -28.81 42.77 4.03
C SER A 234 -28.15 44.13 4.31
N CYS A 235 -28.75 44.92 5.21
CA CYS A 235 -28.18 46.16 5.72
C CYS A 235 -27.51 46.01 7.10
N SER A 236 -27.48 44.78 7.66
CA SER A 236 -26.83 44.48 8.95
C SER A 236 -25.56 43.67 8.72
N PRO A 237 -24.48 43.87 9.52
CA PRO A 237 -23.27 43.08 9.42
C PRO A 237 -23.55 41.58 9.54
N LYS A 238 -22.76 40.77 8.84
CA LYS A 238 -22.74 39.32 9.00
C LYS A 238 -21.59 38.92 9.90
N ILE A 239 -21.87 38.00 10.80
CA ILE A 239 -20.94 37.57 11.84
C ILE A 239 -20.92 36.05 11.85
N TRP A 240 -19.73 35.46 11.85
CA TRP A 240 -19.52 34.03 12.02
C TRP A 240 -18.52 33.74 13.14
N ASN A 241 -18.68 32.61 13.80
CA ASN A 241 -17.72 32.08 14.77
C ASN A 241 -16.73 31.16 14.05
N ALA A 242 -15.44 31.52 14.09
CA ALA A 242 -14.38 30.76 13.43
C ALA A 242 -14.24 29.34 14.01
N ASP A 243 -14.40 29.17 15.33
CA ASP A 243 -14.26 27.86 15.98
C ASP A 243 -15.37 26.90 15.52
N GLU A 244 -16.61 27.40 15.40
CA GLU A 244 -17.73 26.61 14.87
C GLU A 244 -17.52 26.22 13.39
N ILE A 245 -16.93 27.13 12.60
CA ILE A 245 -16.54 26.84 11.22
C ILE A 245 -15.48 25.75 11.18
N PHE A 246 -14.45 25.84 12.02
CA PHE A 246 -13.36 24.86 12.05
C PHE A 246 -13.84 23.48 12.49
N ASP A 247 -14.72 23.39 13.49
CA ASP A 247 -15.35 22.12 13.88
C ASP A 247 -16.22 21.54 12.76
N THR A 248 -16.94 22.40 12.04
CA THR A 248 -17.73 21.99 10.86
C THR A 248 -16.82 21.46 9.75
N LEU A 249 -15.72 22.17 9.45
CA LEU A 249 -14.76 21.76 8.45
C LEU A 249 -14.08 20.44 8.80
N LYS A 250 -13.69 20.21 10.06
CA LYS A 250 -13.11 18.92 10.49
C LYS A 250 -14.05 17.74 10.24
N ASN A 251 -15.33 17.88 10.64
CA ASN A 251 -16.32 16.83 10.41
C ASN A 251 -16.56 16.63 8.90
N ALA A 252 -16.67 17.72 8.14
CA ALA A 252 -16.86 17.65 6.70
C ALA A 252 -15.67 17.01 5.99
N THR A 253 -14.43 17.33 6.36
CA THR A 253 -13.21 16.73 5.81
C THR A 253 -13.21 15.22 6.04
N GLN A 254 -13.42 14.77 7.28
CA GLN A 254 -13.51 13.35 7.62
C GLN A 254 -14.57 12.62 6.78
N ASP A 255 -15.81 13.13 6.78
CA ASP A 255 -16.94 12.45 6.15
C ASP A 255 -16.82 12.42 4.61
N ASN A 256 -16.36 13.52 4.00
CA ASN A 256 -16.21 13.60 2.55
C ASN A 256 -15.01 12.78 2.06
N PHE A 257 -13.89 12.77 2.79
CA PHE A 257 -12.74 11.94 2.43
C PHE A 257 -13.05 10.46 2.56
N PHE A 258 -13.76 10.06 3.61
CA PHE A 258 -14.20 8.68 3.76
C PHE A 258 -15.12 8.21 2.62
N ALA A 259 -15.84 9.12 1.97
CA ALA A 259 -16.66 8.82 0.81
C ALA A 259 -15.88 8.70 -0.51
N LEU A 260 -14.65 9.23 -0.58
CA LEU A 260 -13.80 9.17 -1.77
C LEU A 260 -13.41 7.73 -2.12
N LYS A 261 -13.38 7.46 -3.43
CA LYS A 261 -13.04 6.15 -4.01
C LYS A 261 -12.48 6.31 -5.41
N ASN A 262 -11.80 5.28 -5.91
CA ASN A 262 -11.28 5.23 -7.28
C ASN A 262 -12.05 4.29 -8.22
N SER A 263 -13.19 3.74 -7.78
CA SER A 263 -14.01 2.84 -8.59
C SER A 263 -15.49 3.19 -8.51
N GLY A 264 -16.27 2.73 -9.49
CA GLY A 264 -17.72 2.97 -9.57
C GLY A 264 -18.14 3.78 -10.79
N ARG A 265 -19.28 4.46 -10.70
CA ARG A 265 -19.85 5.23 -11.83
C ARG A 265 -19.03 6.50 -12.09
N ASN A 266 -18.87 6.85 -13.35
CA ASN A 266 -18.11 8.05 -13.75
C ASN A 266 -18.79 9.38 -13.41
N GLU A 267 -20.10 9.37 -13.19
CA GLU A 267 -20.88 10.56 -12.80
C GLU A 267 -20.86 10.81 -11.29
N ASP A 268 -20.30 9.89 -10.51
CA ASP A 268 -20.18 10.04 -9.06
C ASP A 268 -19.09 11.06 -8.72
N TYR A 269 -19.44 12.12 -8.00
CA TYR A 269 -18.51 13.16 -7.58
C TYR A 269 -17.37 12.60 -6.71
N PHE A 270 -17.68 11.62 -5.86
CA PHE A 270 -16.69 11.01 -4.97
C PHE A 270 -15.78 9.99 -5.66
N ASN A 271 -15.98 9.73 -6.95
CA ASN A 271 -15.05 8.93 -7.74
C ASN A 271 -13.92 9.82 -8.26
N MET A 272 -12.71 9.62 -7.73
CA MET A 272 -11.50 10.38 -8.07
C MET A 272 -11.01 10.13 -9.51
N LYS A 273 -11.49 9.07 -10.18
CA LYS A 273 -11.15 8.72 -11.58
C LYS A 273 -9.64 8.57 -11.82
N VAL A 274 -8.92 8.06 -10.83
CA VAL A 274 -7.50 7.76 -10.95
C VAL A 274 -7.30 6.41 -11.65
N PRO A 275 -6.35 6.29 -12.59
CA PRO A 275 -6.07 5.06 -13.33
C PRO A 275 -5.26 4.07 -12.47
N ILE A 276 -5.86 3.62 -11.38
CA ILE A 276 -5.27 2.70 -10.40
C ILE A 276 -6.21 1.53 -10.22
N ASP A 277 -5.65 0.32 -10.28
CA ASP A 277 -6.43 -0.92 -10.21
C ASP A 277 -6.80 -1.28 -8.76
N SER A 278 -5.90 -1.06 -7.81
CA SER A 278 -6.14 -1.31 -6.39
C SER A 278 -7.14 -0.34 -5.77
N GLU A 279 -7.90 -0.78 -4.77
CA GLU A 279 -8.83 0.10 -4.03
C GLU A 279 -8.06 1.16 -3.23
N VAL A 280 -8.33 2.44 -3.51
CA VAL A 280 -7.76 3.57 -2.78
C VAL A 280 -8.81 4.10 -1.80
N ARG A 281 -8.41 4.22 -0.52
CA ARG A 281 -9.22 4.83 0.53
C ARG A 281 -8.49 6.04 1.09
N ILE A 282 -9.23 7.14 1.21
CA ILE A 282 -8.74 8.38 1.80
C ILE A 282 -9.35 8.48 3.19
N ILE A 283 -8.51 8.61 4.22
CA ILE A 283 -8.97 8.63 5.61
C ILE A 283 -8.42 9.90 6.25
N ASN A 284 -9.30 10.63 6.90
CA ASN A 284 -8.94 11.69 7.82
C ASN A 284 -9.73 11.47 9.11
N SER A 285 -9.19 11.92 10.25
CA SER A 285 -9.92 11.93 11.51
C SER A 285 -9.92 13.34 12.07
N ARG A 286 -11.08 13.77 12.58
CA ARG A 286 -11.21 15.04 13.30
C ARG A 286 -10.35 15.12 14.57
N ASP A 287 -9.98 13.96 15.12
CA ASP A 287 -9.17 13.85 16.32
C ASP A 287 -7.66 13.92 16.00
N TRP A 288 -7.27 13.92 14.72
CA TRP A 288 -5.89 14.08 14.31
C TRP A 288 -5.42 15.54 14.42
N PRO A 289 -4.14 15.77 14.76
CA PRO A 289 -3.58 17.11 14.84
C PRO A 289 -3.71 17.87 13.51
N SER A 290 -4.34 19.04 13.56
CA SER A 290 -4.65 19.85 12.38
C SER A 290 -4.64 21.34 12.72
N VAL A 291 -4.36 22.17 11.71
CA VAL A 291 -4.36 23.65 11.80
C VAL A 291 -5.41 24.20 10.86
N TYR A 292 -6.24 25.10 11.38
CA TYR A 292 -7.22 25.87 10.64
C TYR A 292 -7.03 27.34 11.00
N GLU A 293 -6.74 28.16 10.00
CA GLU A 293 -6.57 29.60 10.13
C GLU A 293 -7.46 30.31 9.11
N VAL A 294 -7.92 31.52 9.43
CA VAL A 294 -8.76 32.33 8.53
C VAL A 294 -8.40 33.81 8.65
N GLU A 295 -8.34 34.50 7.50
CA GLU A 295 -8.07 35.93 7.39
C GLU A 295 -9.10 36.63 6.49
N PRO A 296 -9.46 37.89 6.75
CA PRO A 296 -9.15 38.66 7.95
C PRO A 296 -9.98 38.20 9.17
N ALA A 297 -9.35 38.11 10.34
CA ALA A 297 -10.02 37.81 11.61
C ALA A 297 -9.45 38.69 12.74
N ASN A 298 -10.33 39.42 13.45
CA ASN A 298 -9.93 40.29 14.58
C ASN A 298 -10.01 39.57 15.95
N SER A 299 -10.50 38.33 15.95
CA SER A 299 -10.78 37.44 17.09
C SER A 299 -11.29 36.09 16.53
N PRO A 300 -11.84 35.11 17.28
CA PRO A 300 -12.55 33.97 16.67
C PRO A 300 -13.88 34.39 16.00
N ILE A 301 -14.00 35.65 15.60
CA ILE A 301 -15.19 36.24 15.02
C ILE A 301 -14.80 36.82 13.66
N LEU A 302 -15.46 36.31 12.63
CA LEU A 302 -15.42 36.82 11.27
C LEU A 302 -16.55 37.84 11.10
N VAL A 303 -16.24 39.02 10.57
CA VAL A 303 -17.24 40.09 10.37
C VAL A 303 -17.18 40.59 8.94
N ALA A 304 -18.35 40.69 8.31
CA ALA A 304 -18.53 41.33 7.01
C ALA A 304 -19.50 42.51 7.13
N GLU A 305 -19.05 43.68 6.69
CA GLU A 305 -19.76 44.95 6.83
C GLU A 305 -20.67 45.25 5.62
N PRO A 306 -21.86 45.83 5.82
CA PRO A 306 -22.77 46.17 4.73
C PRO A 306 -22.25 47.36 3.91
N VAL A 307 -22.41 47.26 2.59
CA VAL A 307 -22.23 48.34 1.62
C VAL A 307 -23.60 48.88 1.19
N GLY A 308 -23.71 50.20 1.01
CA GLY A 308 -24.97 50.86 0.59
C GLY A 308 -25.58 51.79 1.65
N ASN A 309 -25.20 51.65 2.93
CA ASN A 309 -25.60 52.56 4.02
C ASN A 309 -24.77 53.87 4.06
N GLN A 310 -23.83 54.03 3.15
CA GLN A 310 -22.93 55.17 3.11
C GLN A 310 -23.65 56.41 2.54
N GLN A 311 -23.28 57.58 3.05
CA GLN A 311 -23.84 58.87 2.62
C GLN A 311 -23.63 59.06 1.12
N GLY A 312 -24.73 59.15 0.35
CA GLY A 312 -24.72 59.28 -1.12
C GLY A 312 -25.08 58.00 -1.90
N LEU A 313 -24.85 56.80 -1.34
CA LEU A 313 -25.25 55.52 -1.95
C LEU A 313 -26.63 55.02 -1.49
N GLY A 314 -27.11 55.49 -0.33
CA GLY A 314 -28.43 55.13 0.20
C GLY A 314 -29.63 55.57 -0.65
N VAL A 315 -29.41 56.41 -1.66
CA VAL A 315 -30.47 56.90 -2.58
C VAL A 315 -31.01 55.76 -3.48
N VAL A 316 -30.24 54.70 -3.68
CA VAL A 316 -30.61 53.56 -4.56
C VAL A 316 -31.43 52.49 -3.82
N GLY A 317 -31.56 52.57 -2.49
CA GLY A 317 -32.52 51.77 -1.71
C GLY A 317 -32.18 50.30 -1.51
N PHE A 318 -30.96 49.84 -1.79
CA PHE A 318 -30.53 48.47 -1.48
C PHE A 318 -29.17 48.44 -0.77
N CYS A 319 -29.03 47.53 0.20
CA CYS A 319 -27.77 47.19 0.85
C CYS A 319 -27.40 45.75 0.54
N TYR A 320 -26.10 45.47 0.53
CA TYR A 320 -25.62 44.10 0.51
C TYR A 320 -24.36 43.97 1.36
N VAL A 321 -24.12 42.77 1.88
CA VAL A 321 -22.97 42.43 2.71
C VAL A 321 -22.05 41.54 1.89
N PRO A 322 -21.01 42.08 1.25
CA PRO A 322 -20.00 41.26 0.60
C PRO A 322 -19.06 40.66 1.65
N TYR A 323 -18.63 39.43 1.46
CA TYR A 323 -17.62 38.80 2.29
C TYR A 323 -16.58 38.05 1.45
N HIS A 324 -15.35 38.06 1.95
CA HIS A 324 -14.22 37.32 1.39
C HIS A 324 -13.27 36.95 2.52
N PHE A 325 -13.13 35.65 2.78
CA PHE A 325 -12.26 35.08 3.80
C PHE A 325 -11.32 34.07 3.15
N VAL A 326 -10.05 34.14 3.54
CA VAL A 326 -8.98 33.28 3.06
C VAL A 326 -8.64 32.31 4.17
N TYR A 327 -8.72 31.02 3.88
CA TYR A 327 -8.46 29.95 4.84
C TYR A 327 -7.12 29.27 4.57
N ASN A 328 -6.42 28.88 5.63
CA ASN A 328 -5.25 28.01 5.57
C ASN A 328 -5.55 26.75 6.37
N LEU A 329 -5.60 25.61 5.67
CA LEU A 329 -5.95 24.31 6.26
C LEU A 329 -4.75 23.37 6.15
N ARG A 330 -4.40 22.70 7.25
CA ARG A 330 -3.34 21.69 7.28
C ARG A 330 -3.79 20.51 8.13
N TYR A 331 -3.82 19.33 7.53
CA TYR A 331 -4.21 18.10 8.20
C TYR A 331 -3.54 16.89 7.54
N PRO A 332 -3.32 15.81 8.31
CA PRO A 332 -2.84 14.55 7.75
C PRO A 332 -3.95 13.79 7.03
N VAL A 333 -3.55 13.00 6.04
CA VAL A 333 -4.37 12.10 5.23
C VAL A 333 -3.62 10.80 5.00
#